data_AF-A0A1M4UPZ4-F1
#
_entry.id   AF-A0A1M4UPZ4-F1
#
_cell.length_a   1.000
_cell.length_b   1.000
_cell.length_c   1.000
_cell.angle_alpha   90.00
_cell.angle_beta   90.00
_cell.angle_gamma   90.00
#
_symmetry.space_group_name_H-M   'P 1'
#
loop_
_entity.id
_entity.type
_entity.pdbx_description
1 polymer ?
#
loop_
_entity_poly.entity_id
_entity_poly.type
_entity_poly.pdbx_seq_one_letter_code
_entity_poly.pdbx_strand_id
1 'polypeptide(L)'
;MSAMIRSASMLIAAAFVSALALTTLSSGHAHAFSYYDGHTAPVPDWEVFGFDLTSVPGDVASLMAFKASLDPRLQLAINNRCKQDIVAMPWRYSPKVRMFCWGH
;
A
#
# COMPACT_ATOMS: atom_id res chain seq x y z
N MET A 1 -60.81 13.59 24.21
CA MET A 1 -60.21 12.27 23.96
C MET A 1 -58.79 12.47 23.46
N SER A 2 -57.85 11.83 24.17
CA SER A 2 -56.54 11.31 23.71
C SER A 2 -55.48 12.23 23.11
N ALA A 3 -54.35 12.26 23.83
CA ALA A 3 -53.03 12.58 23.33
C ALA A 3 -52.45 11.49 22.40
N MET A 4 -51.36 11.86 21.71
CA MET A 4 -50.12 11.10 21.51
C MET A 4 -49.63 10.88 20.06
N ILE A 5 -48.45 11.48 19.80
CA ILE A 5 -47.19 10.90 19.29
C ILE A 5 -47.24 10.18 17.93
N ARG A 6 -46.41 10.64 16.97
CA ARG A 6 -45.33 9.82 16.36
C ARG A 6 -44.46 10.57 15.35
N SER A 7 -43.22 10.75 15.78
CA SER A 7 -41.93 10.70 15.09
C SER A 7 -41.84 10.39 13.59
N ALA A 8 -40.81 11.01 13.01
CA ALA A 8 -39.76 10.42 12.16
C ALA A 8 -39.80 10.68 10.64
N SER A 9 -38.72 11.34 10.22
CA SER A 9 -37.88 11.01 9.05
C SER A 9 -38.52 11.06 7.67
N MET A 10 -38.17 12.09 6.90
CA MET A 10 -38.10 11.96 5.44
C MET A 10 -36.81 12.57 4.92
N LEU A 11 -35.88 11.68 4.58
CA LEU A 11 -34.69 11.92 3.78
C LEU A 11 -35.10 12.55 2.44
N ILE A 12 -34.55 13.71 2.09
CA ILE A 12 -34.55 14.17 0.70
C ILE A 12 -33.10 14.40 0.29
N ALA A 13 -32.64 13.43 -0.49
CA ALA A 13 -31.43 13.50 -1.28
C ALA A 13 -31.51 14.65 -2.28
N ALA A 14 -30.45 15.44 -2.38
CA ALA A 14 -30.20 16.27 -3.54
C ALA A 14 -28.72 16.18 -3.88
N ALA A 15 -28.45 15.36 -4.89
CA ALA A 15 -27.17 15.27 -5.57
C ALA A 15 -26.85 16.61 -6.23
N PHE A 16 -25.66 17.14 -5.96
CA PHE A 16 -25.03 18.12 -6.84
C PHE A 16 -23.69 17.55 -7.29
N VAL A 17 -23.74 17.00 -8.50
CA VAL A 17 -22.59 16.64 -9.32
C VAL A 17 -21.82 17.91 -9.62
N SER A 18 -20.56 17.97 -9.23
CA SER A 18 -19.59 18.91 -9.80
C SER A 18 -18.36 18.10 -10.17
N ALA A 19 -18.34 17.75 -11.44
CA ALA A 19 -17.18 17.26 -12.13
C ALA A 19 -16.09 18.33 -12.12
N LEU A 20 -14.94 18.02 -11.54
CA LEU A 20 -13.69 18.61 -11.99
C LEU A 20 -12.65 17.49 -12.07
N ALA A 21 -12.30 17.20 -13.32
CA ALA A 21 -11.33 16.21 -13.72
C ALA A 21 -9.97 16.49 -13.07
N LEU A 22 -9.51 15.55 -12.23
CA LEU A 22 -8.08 15.30 -12.11
C LEU A 22 -7.79 14.03 -12.92
N THR A 23 -7.28 14.28 -14.12
CA THR A 23 -6.24 13.49 -14.79
C THR A 23 -6.09 12.07 -14.29
N THR A 24 -6.59 11.15 -15.10
CA THR A 24 -6.13 9.77 -15.23
C THR A 24 -4.63 9.66 -14.91
N LEU A 25 -4.27 9.24 -13.70
CA LEU A 25 -3.01 8.52 -13.52
C LEU A 25 -3.23 7.17 -14.18
N SER A 26 -2.91 7.13 -15.47
CA SER A 26 -2.48 5.91 -16.13
C SER A 26 -1.22 5.46 -15.42
N SER A 27 -1.38 4.56 -14.47
CA SER A 27 -0.34 3.62 -14.11
C SER A 27 -1.02 2.26 -13.96
N GLY A 28 -1.52 1.77 -15.09
CA GLY A 28 -1.63 0.34 -15.32
C GLY A 28 -0.23 -0.27 -15.28
N HIS A 29 0.37 -0.34 -14.08
CA HIS A 29 1.39 -1.33 -13.82
C HIS A 29 0.61 -2.62 -13.65
N ALA A 30 0.38 -3.29 -14.77
CA ALA A 30 0.16 -4.72 -14.74
C ALA A 30 1.28 -5.28 -13.86
N HIS A 31 0.95 -5.69 -12.64
CA HIS A 31 1.82 -6.49 -11.81
C HIS A 31 2.00 -7.81 -12.55
N ALA A 32 2.88 -7.80 -13.55
CA ALA A 32 3.39 -9.01 -14.15
C ALA A 32 4.00 -9.77 -12.98
N PHE A 33 3.36 -10.87 -12.58
CA PHE A 33 3.97 -11.85 -11.72
C PHE A 33 5.17 -12.41 -12.50
N SER A 34 6.30 -11.72 -12.44
CA SER A 34 7.54 -12.18 -13.05
C SER A 34 7.90 -13.48 -12.34
N TYR A 35 7.75 -14.60 -13.03
CA TYR A 35 8.13 -15.90 -12.49
C TYR A 35 9.63 -15.85 -12.22
N TYR A 36 10.04 -16.03 -10.96
CA TYR A 36 11.46 -16.04 -10.63
C TYR A 36 12.02 -17.42 -10.95
N ASP A 37 12.96 -17.47 -11.89
CA ASP A 37 13.54 -18.70 -12.41
C ASP A 37 14.76 -19.19 -11.61
N GLY A 38 15.16 -18.47 -10.56
CA GLY A 38 16.34 -18.81 -9.75
C GLY A 38 17.66 -18.27 -10.28
N HIS A 39 17.69 -17.70 -11.48
CA HIS A 39 18.88 -17.13 -12.14
C HIS A 39 18.80 -15.61 -12.33
N THR A 40 17.63 -15.03 -12.09
CA THR A 40 17.40 -13.58 -12.19
C THR A 40 17.86 -12.85 -10.94
N ALA A 41 18.38 -11.63 -11.11
CA ALA A 41 18.67 -10.73 -9.99
C ALA A 41 17.39 -10.45 -9.16
N PRO A 42 17.53 -10.09 -7.87
CA PRO A 42 16.38 -9.72 -7.04
C PRO A 42 15.57 -8.59 -7.68
N VAL A 43 14.26 -8.61 -7.45
CA VAL A 43 13.37 -7.52 -7.87
C VAL A 43 13.84 -6.21 -7.21
N PRO A 44 14.05 -5.14 -7.97
CA PRO A 44 14.53 -3.87 -7.42
C PRO A 44 13.46 -3.21 -6.55
N ASP A 45 13.90 -2.55 -5.48
CA ASP A 45 13.03 -2.03 -4.41
C ASP A 45 11.92 -1.09 -4.92
N TRP A 46 12.21 -0.29 -5.95
CA TRP A 46 11.26 0.63 -6.58
C TRP A 46 10.10 -0.10 -7.28
N GLU A 47 10.30 -1.30 -7.81
CA GLU A 47 9.21 -2.13 -8.36
C GLU A 47 8.34 -2.73 -7.25
N VAL A 48 8.91 -2.92 -6.06
CA VAL A 48 8.20 -3.51 -4.91
C VAL A 48 7.31 -2.49 -4.23
N PHE A 49 7.86 -1.30 -3.93
CA PHE A 49 7.22 -0.29 -3.07
C PHE A 49 6.93 1.05 -3.77
N GLY A 50 7.42 1.26 -4.98
CA GLY A 50 7.34 2.55 -5.68
C GLY A 50 8.41 3.57 -5.27
N PHE A 51 9.38 3.16 -4.45
CA PHE A 51 10.55 3.94 -4.05
C PHE A 51 11.72 3.02 -3.75
N ASP A 52 12.93 3.57 -3.79
CA ASP A 52 14.16 2.81 -3.53
C ASP A 52 14.58 2.93 -2.06
N LEU A 53 15.10 1.83 -1.50
CA LEU A 53 15.70 1.82 -0.16
C LEU A 53 17.21 2.08 -0.21
N THR A 54 17.85 2.24 -1.38
CA THR A 54 19.30 2.45 -1.52
C THR A 54 19.85 3.55 -0.60
N SER A 55 19.11 4.65 -0.42
CA SER A 55 19.50 5.76 0.45
C SER A 55 19.29 5.52 1.96
N VAL A 56 18.52 4.50 2.35
CA VAL A 56 18.26 4.17 3.76
C VAL A 56 19.38 3.26 4.26
N PRO A 57 19.99 3.51 5.43
CA PRO A 57 20.96 2.58 6.00
C PRO A 57 20.36 1.17 6.15
N GLY A 58 21.20 0.15 5.98
CA GLY A 58 20.77 -1.25 5.92
C GLY A 58 20.48 -1.90 7.29
N ASP A 59 20.57 -1.16 8.38
CA ASP A 59 20.24 -1.67 9.71
C ASP A 59 18.73 -1.60 9.99
N VAL A 60 18.24 -2.54 10.82
CA VAL A 60 16.82 -2.68 11.15
C VAL A 60 16.24 -1.39 11.74
N ALA A 61 16.99 -0.68 12.59
CA ALA A 61 16.48 0.52 13.26
C ALA A 61 16.22 1.63 12.24
N SER A 62 17.15 1.89 11.32
CA SER A 62 17.00 2.85 10.23
C SER A 62 15.85 2.48 9.29
N LEU A 63 15.72 1.20 8.93
CA LEU A 63 14.65 0.73 8.06
C LEU A 63 13.26 0.90 8.71
N MET A 64 13.14 0.58 9.99
CA MET A 64 11.87 0.72 10.73
C MET A 64 11.54 2.19 11.01
N ALA A 65 12.54 3.03 11.28
CA ALA A 65 12.36 4.48 11.41
C ALA A 65 11.90 5.11 10.09
N PHE A 66 12.51 4.72 8.96
CA PHE A 66 12.07 5.16 7.65
C PHE A 66 10.63 4.72 7.37
N LYS A 67 10.29 3.45 7.63
CA LYS A 67 8.91 2.95 7.48
C LYS A 67 7.91 3.74 8.31
N ALA A 68 8.26 4.06 9.56
CA ALA A 68 7.41 4.85 10.46
C ALA A 68 7.26 6.31 10.02
N SER A 69 8.21 6.85 9.24
CA SER A 69 8.14 8.21 8.69
C SER A 69 7.21 8.34 7.47
N LEU A 70 6.79 7.22 6.88
CA LEU A 70 5.92 7.21 5.70
C LEU A 70 4.47 7.56 6.05
N ASP A 71 3.70 8.02 5.06
CA ASP A 71 2.26 8.22 5.21
C ASP A 71 1.55 6.93 5.69
N PRO A 72 0.55 7.01 6.60
CA PRO A 72 -0.14 5.82 7.11
C PRO A 72 -0.76 4.91 6.04
N ARG A 73 -1.23 5.46 4.91
CA ARG A 73 -1.76 4.65 3.80
C ARG A 73 -0.64 3.88 3.11
N LEU A 74 0.53 4.52 2.94
CA LEU A 74 1.70 3.87 2.36
C LEU A 74 2.24 2.77 3.29
N GLN A 75 2.26 3.02 4.61
CA GLN A 75 2.60 1.99 5.59
C GLN A 75 1.66 0.78 5.49
N LEU A 76 0.35 1.00 5.34
CA LEU A 76 -0.62 -0.08 5.15
C LEU A 76 -0.38 -0.84 3.85
N ALA A 77 -0.14 -0.14 2.73
CA ALA A 77 0.15 -0.76 1.44
C ALA A 77 1.41 -1.64 1.51
N ILE A 78 2.50 -1.13 2.12
CA ILE A 78 3.73 -1.88 2.36
C ILE A 78 3.45 -3.11 3.21
N ASN A 79 2.71 -2.97 4.31
CA ASN A 79 2.40 -4.09 5.19
C ASN A 79 1.58 -5.18 4.46
N ASN A 80 0.63 -4.79 3.61
CA ASN A 80 -0.14 -5.74 2.80
C ASN A 80 0.76 -6.45 1.79
N ARG A 81 1.63 -5.71 1.09
CA ARG A 81 2.61 -6.28 0.15
C ARG A 81 3.53 -7.29 0.85
N CYS A 82 4.05 -6.94 2.02
CA CYS A 82 4.90 -7.83 2.83
C CYS A 82 4.17 -9.12 3.23
N LYS A 83 2.89 -9.04 3.59
CA LYS A 83 2.07 -10.17 4.05
C LYS A 83 1.50 -11.04 2.93
N GLN A 84 1.41 -10.54 1.70
CA GLN A 84 0.78 -11.28 0.60
C GLN A 84 1.81 -11.76 -0.41
N ASP A 85 2.67 -10.87 -0.90
CA ASP A 85 3.55 -11.19 -2.04
C ASP A 85 4.94 -11.59 -1.59
N ILE A 86 5.51 -10.84 -0.63
CA ILE A 86 6.90 -11.04 -0.20
C ILE A 86 7.01 -12.28 0.67
N VAL A 87 6.01 -12.57 1.51
CA VAL A 87 5.98 -13.81 2.30
C VAL A 87 5.84 -15.07 1.44
N ALA A 88 5.14 -14.98 0.30
CA ALA A 88 4.91 -16.12 -0.58
C ALA A 88 6.18 -16.50 -1.36
N MET A 89 7.02 -15.51 -1.69
CA MET A 89 8.22 -15.71 -2.50
C MET A 89 9.41 -14.87 -1.99
N PRO A 90 9.89 -15.06 -0.74
CA PRO A 90 10.89 -14.19 -0.12
C PRO A 90 12.23 -14.18 -0.85
N TRP A 91 12.59 -15.26 -1.55
CA TRP A 91 13.84 -15.39 -2.32
C TRP A 91 13.92 -14.45 -3.53
N ARG A 92 12.80 -13.86 -3.97
CA ARG A 92 12.77 -12.90 -5.09
C ARG A 92 13.27 -11.51 -4.72
N TYR A 93 13.37 -11.23 -3.43
CA TYR A 93 13.60 -9.88 -2.91
C TYR A 93 14.93 -9.79 -2.20
N SER A 94 15.52 -8.60 -2.21
CA SER A 94 16.79 -8.35 -1.53
C SER A 94 16.65 -8.62 -0.02
N PRO A 95 17.74 -8.99 0.69
CA PRO A 95 17.74 -9.07 2.15
C PRO A 95 17.23 -7.78 2.81
N LYS A 96 17.53 -6.62 2.21
CA LYS A 96 17.10 -5.31 2.69
C LYS A 96 15.58 -5.10 2.63
N VAL A 97 14.94 -5.50 1.53
CA VAL A 97 13.47 -5.48 1.41
C VAL A 97 12.81 -6.40 2.44
N ARG A 98 13.40 -7.57 2.68
CA ARG A 98 12.91 -8.51 3.70
C ARG A 98 13.03 -7.92 5.11
N MET A 99 14.17 -7.33 5.46
CA MET A 99 14.34 -6.63 6.74
C MET A 99 13.38 -5.45 6.89
N PHE A 100 13.14 -4.68 5.81
CA PHE A 100 12.16 -3.59 5.82
C PHE A 100 10.70 -4.08 6.03
N CYS A 101 10.40 -5.31 5.62
CA CYS A 101 9.08 -5.91 5.82
C CYS A 101 8.82 -6.33 7.26
N TRP A 102 9.78 -7.01 7.90
CA TRP A 102 9.54 -7.71 9.17
C TRP A 102 10.41 -7.27 10.35
N GLY A 103 11.38 -6.39 10.12
CA GLY A 103 12.23 -5.84 11.15
C GLY A 103 13.17 -6.86 11.82
N HIS A 104 13.57 -7.91 11.10
CA HIS A 104 14.55 -8.90 11.53
C HIS A 104 15.21 -9.60 10.33
#